data_AF-A0A151J4S3-F1
#
_entry.id   AF-A0A151J4S3-F1
#
_cell.length_a   1.000
_cell.length_b   1.000
_cell.length_c   1.000
_cell.angle_alpha   90.00
_cell.angle_beta   90.00
_cell.angle_gamma   90.00
#
_symmetry.space_group_name_H-M   'P 1'
#
loop_
_entity.id
_entity.type
_entity.pdbx_description
1 polymer ?
#
loop_
_entity_poly.entity_id
_entity_poly.type
_entity_poly.pdbx_seq_one_letter_code
_entity_poly.pdbx_strand_id
1 'polypeptide(L)'
;FPKYRIGPAGTQPWPPGSPDLNPLDYFLWGHLKSLVYTSPIENENDLRNRIVASCEAIQPLVSFFERVRQSLRRRLDGCIMAQGRHFQQFI
;
A
#
# COMPACT_ATOMS: atom_id res chain seq x y z
N PHE A 1 4.19 7.83 19.25
CA PHE A 1 3.57 6.91 18.29
C PHE A 1 4.11 5.49 18.51
N PRO A 2 3.29 4.42 18.47
CA PRO A 2 3.70 3.11 18.98
C PRO A 2 4.81 2.48 18.13
N LYS A 3 5.75 1.82 18.80
CA LYS A 3 6.98 1.22 18.22
C LYS A 3 6.73 -0.12 17.50
N TYR A 4 5.50 -0.62 17.54
CA TYR A 4 5.14 -1.94 17.05
C TYR A 4 3.72 -1.93 16.47
N ARG A 5 3.51 -2.63 15.34
CA ARG A 5 2.18 -2.96 14.81
C ARG A 5 1.98 -4.47 14.87
N ILE A 6 0.75 -4.89 15.16
CA ILE A 6 0.34 -6.29 15.23
C ILE A 6 -0.12 -6.71 13.83
N GLY A 7 0.55 -7.70 13.25
CA GLY A 7 0.17 -8.33 11.99
C GLY A 7 -0.22 -9.80 12.18
N PRO A 8 -0.65 -10.51 11.12
CA PRO A 8 -1.05 -11.93 11.17
C PRO A 8 0.05 -12.88 11.68
N ALA A 9 1.31 -12.44 11.63
CA ALA A 9 2.48 -13.16 12.14
C ALA A 9 3.00 -12.66 13.50
N GLY A 10 2.23 -11.82 14.22
CA GLY A 10 2.58 -11.28 15.53
C GLY A 10 3.10 -9.83 15.50
N THR A 11 3.76 -9.42 16.60
CA THR A 11 4.33 -8.08 16.79
C THR A 11 5.57 -7.91 15.91
N GLN A 12 5.42 -7.26 14.76
CA GLN A 12 6.54 -7.02 13.86
C GLN A 12 7.19 -5.67 14.19
N PRO A 13 8.51 -5.62 14.49
CA PRO A 13 9.21 -4.39 14.80
C PRO A 13 9.36 -3.55 13.52
N TRP A 14 8.36 -2.72 13.24
CA TRP A 14 8.43 -1.71 12.21
C TRP A 14 8.83 -0.37 12.85
N PRO A 15 9.83 0.34 12.32
CA PRO A 15 10.21 1.65 12.87
C PRO A 15 9.00 2.62 12.82
N PRO A 16 8.76 3.37 13.90
CA PRO A 16 7.66 4.34 13.93
C PRO A 16 7.85 5.39 12.84
N GLY A 17 6.83 5.60 12.00
CA GLY A 17 6.86 6.59 10.91
C GLY A 17 7.15 6.03 9.51
N SER A 18 7.01 4.72 9.27
CA SER A 18 7.20 4.12 7.94
C SER A 18 5.90 3.63 7.26
N PRO A 19 4.89 4.50 7.00
CA PRO A 19 3.78 4.13 6.13
C PRO A 19 4.26 3.78 4.71
N ASP A 20 5.44 4.26 4.33
CA ASP A 20 6.12 3.95 3.07
C ASP A 20 6.53 2.48 2.90
N LEU A 21 6.52 1.69 3.98
CA LEU A 21 6.90 0.27 3.94
C LEU A 21 5.72 -0.70 4.02
N ASN A 22 4.49 -0.21 4.24
CA ASN A 22 3.31 -1.08 4.17
C ASN A 22 2.86 -1.22 2.71
N PRO A 23 3.00 -2.41 2.09
CA PRO A 23 2.63 -2.62 0.69
C PRO A 23 1.16 -2.32 0.41
N LEU A 24 0.29 -2.49 1.40
CA LEU A 24 -1.12 -2.14 1.26
C LEU A 24 -1.33 -0.61 1.24
N ASP A 25 -0.62 0.12 2.09
CA ASP A 25 -0.81 1.58 2.22
C ASP A 25 -0.21 2.36 1.05
N TYR A 26 0.93 1.92 0.48
CA TYR A 26 1.56 2.66 -0.63
C TYR A 26 1.15 2.16 -2.02
N PHE A 27 0.89 0.86 -2.21
CA PHE A 27 0.63 0.30 -3.53
C PHE A 27 -0.86 0.08 -3.76
N LEU A 28 -1.49 -0.72 -2.89
CA LEU A 28 -2.90 -1.06 -3.02
C LEU A 28 -3.77 0.20 -2.89
N TRP A 29 -3.52 1.06 -1.91
CA TRP A 29 -4.32 2.26 -1.71
C TRP A 29 -4.20 3.26 -2.87
N GLY A 30 -3.00 3.43 -3.44
CA GLY A 30 -2.81 4.29 -4.62
C GLY A 30 -3.58 3.77 -5.83
N HIS A 31 -3.51 2.46 -6.07
CA HIS A 31 -4.21 1.82 -7.19
C HIS A 31 -5.74 1.81 -6.99
N LEU A 32 -6.21 1.46 -5.79
CA LEU A 32 -7.63 1.48 -5.42
C LEU A 32 -8.23 2.88 -5.59
N LYS A 33 -7.54 3.94 -5.15
CA LYS A 33 -8.03 5.30 -5.39
C LYS A 33 -8.17 5.60 -6.88
N SER A 34 -7.19 5.20 -7.70
CA SER A 34 -7.27 5.41 -9.14
C SER A 34 -8.49 4.73 -9.76
N LEU A 35 -8.91 3.57 -9.25
CA LEU A 35 -10.08 2.86 -9.73
C LEU A 35 -11.38 3.49 -9.20
N VAL A 36 -11.47 3.70 -7.90
CA VAL A 36 -12.68 4.18 -7.19
C VAL A 36 -13.06 5.61 -7.62
N TYR A 37 -12.08 6.47 -7.84
CA TYR A 37 -12.28 7.89 -8.20
C TYR A 37 -12.25 8.15 -9.72
N THR A 38 -12.34 7.12 -10.56
CA THR A 38 -12.43 7.29 -12.03
C THR A 38 -13.65 8.12 -12.44
N SER A 39 -14.75 7.99 -11.70
CA SER A 39 -15.98 8.76 -11.89
C SER A 39 -16.42 9.41 -10.58
N PRO A 40 -17.22 10.50 -10.65
CA PRO A 40 -17.80 11.11 -9.45
C PRO A 40 -18.56 10.08 -8.62
N ILE A 41 -18.45 10.20 -7.30
CA ILE A 41 -19.12 9.31 -6.33
C ILE A 41 -20.38 10.02 -5.86
N GLU A 42 -21.52 9.35 -5.96
CA GLU A 42 -22.82 9.98 -5.70
C GLU A 42 -23.27 9.82 -4.24
N ASN A 43 -22.91 8.71 -3.59
CA ASN A 43 -23.29 8.41 -2.21
C ASN A 43 -22.36 7.36 -1.57
N GLU A 44 -22.53 7.14 -0.26
CA GLU A 44 -21.70 6.20 0.52
C GLU A 44 -21.84 4.75 0.06
N ASN A 45 -23.02 4.33 -0.39
CA ASN A 45 -23.23 2.96 -0.88
C ASN A 45 -22.53 2.74 -2.22
N ASP A 46 -22.56 3.72 -3.11
CA ASP A 46 -21.80 3.72 -4.37
C ASP A 46 -20.29 3.63 -4.09
N LEU A 47 -19.76 4.41 -3.14
CA LEU A 47 -18.38 4.30 -2.70
C LEU A 47 -18.03 2.88 -2.21
N ARG A 48 -18.85 2.31 -1.32
CA ARG A 48 -18.63 0.94 -0.81
C ARG A 48 -18.63 -0.09 -1.92
N ASN A 49 -19.61 -0.03 -2.81
CA ASN A 49 -19.75 -0.96 -3.93
C ASN A 49 -18.53 -0.86 -4.87
N ARG A 50 -18.06 0.36 -5.16
CA ARG A 50 -16.86 0.57 -5.99
C ARG A 50 -15.59 0.05 -5.33
N ILE A 51 -15.43 0.21 -4.02
CA ILE A 51 -14.28 -0.35 -3.30
C ILE A 51 -14.28 -1.88 -3.42
N VAL A 52 -15.43 -2.52 -3.18
CA VAL A 52 -15.56 -3.99 -3.28
C VAL A 52 -15.27 -4.45 -4.71
N ALA A 53 -15.91 -3.85 -5.72
CA ALA A 53 -15.69 -4.18 -7.12
C ALA A 53 -14.23 -3.98 -7.56
N SER A 54 -13.57 -2.91 -7.07
CA SER A 54 -12.15 -2.66 -7.36
C SER A 54 -11.25 -3.72 -6.72
N CYS A 55 -11.56 -4.16 -5.49
CA CYS A 55 -10.83 -5.25 -4.84
C CYS A 55 -11.00 -6.58 -5.58
N GLU A 56 -12.21 -6.91 -6.04
CA GLU A 56 -12.48 -8.11 -6.84
C GLU A 56 -11.75 -8.08 -8.19
N ALA A 57 -11.66 -6.91 -8.84
CA ALA A 57 -10.90 -6.74 -10.08
C ALA A 57 -9.39 -6.95 -9.89
N ILE A 58 -8.86 -6.65 -8.70
CA ILE A 58 -7.44 -6.80 -8.36
C ILE A 58 -7.09 -8.26 -8.00
N GLN A 59 -8.01 -8.98 -7.35
CA GLN A 59 -7.79 -10.30 -6.77
C GLN A 59 -7.23 -11.38 -7.73
N PRO A 60 -7.64 -11.47 -9.02
CA PRO A 60 -7.15 -12.51 -9.92
C PRO A 60 -5.79 -12.20 -10.59
N LEU A 61 -5.19 -11.02 -10.38
CA LEU A 61 -3.95 -10.64 -11.05
C LEU A 61 -2.72 -11.14 -10.29
N VAL A 62 -2.16 -12.28 -10.68
CA VAL A 62 -0.81 -12.72 -10.24
C VAL A 62 0.24 -11.63 -10.45
N SER A 63 0.10 -10.83 -11.53
CA SER A 63 0.96 -9.68 -11.81
C SER A 63 0.83 -8.53 -10.80
N PHE A 64 -0.23 -8.48 -10.00
CA PHE A 64 -0.40 -7.49 -8.94
C PHE A 64 0.59 -7.74 -7.80
N PHE A 65 0.67 -8.99 -7.32
CA PHE A 65 1.64 -9.38 -6.28
C PHE A 65 3.09 -9.19 -6.74
N GLU A 66 3.38 -9.41 -8.01
CA GLU A 66 4.71 -9.12 -8.59
C GLU A 66 5.07 -7.64 -8.52
N ARG A 67 4.14 -6.76 -8.87
CA ARG A 67 4.35 -5.30 -8.81
C ARG A 67 4.48 -4.82 -7.37
N VAL A 68 3.67 -5.34 -6.44
CA VAL A 68 3.80 -5.09 -5.00
C VAL A 68 5.20 -5.48 -4.52
N ARG A 69 5.67 -6.67 -4.89
CA ARG A 69 6.97 -7.21 -4.49
C ARG A 69 8.13 -6.39 -5.06
N GLN A 70 8.06 -5.99 -6.33
CA GLN A 70 9.06 -5.11 -6.95
C GLN A 70 9.08 -3.74 -6.29
N SER A 71 7.91 -3.15 -6.02
CA SER A 71 7.82 -1.84 -5.36
C SER A 71 8.34 -1.90 -3.92
N LEU A 72 8.08 -2.99 -3.19
CA LEU A 72 8.61 -3.20 -1.84
C LEU A 72 10.13 -3.25 -1.87
N ARG A 73 10.70 -3.99 -2.83
CA ARG A 73 12.16 -4.10 -2.99
C ARG A 73 12.81 -2.75 -3.24
N ARG A 74 12.28 -1.96 -4.18
CA ARG A 74 12.78 -0.59 -4.47
C ARG A 74 12.72 0.32 -3.24
N ARG A 75 11.64 0.26 -2.47
CA ARG A 75 11.46 1.06 -1.26
C ARG A 75 12.41 0.63 -0.14
N LEU A 76 12.65 -0.67 0.01
CA LEU A 76 13.65 -1.19 0.94
C LEU A 76 15.06 -0.75 0.53
N ASP A 77 15.41 -0.85 -0.75
CA ASP A 77 16.71 -0.41 -1.28
C ASP A 77 16.89 1.11 -1.05
N GLY A 78 15.87 1.92 -1.33
CA GLY A 78 15.87 3.36 -1.05
C GLY A 78 16.04 3.67 0.45
N CYS A 79 15.39 2.92 1.33
CA CYS A 79 15.54 3.05 2.78
C CYS A 79 16.96 2.70 3.25
N ILE A 80 17.56 1.63 2.68
CA ILE A 80 18.94 1.24 2.94
C ILE A 80 19.91 2.33 2.48
N MET A 81 19.74 2.86 1.27
CA MET A 81 20.56 3.95 0.74
C MET A 81 20.43 5.23 1.57
N ALA A 82 19.23 5.52 2.09
CA ALA A 82 18.98 6.66 2.95
C ALA A 82 19.37 6.44 4.42
N GLN A 83 19.95 5.29 4.78
CA GLN A 83 20.25 4.90 6.16
C GLN A 83 19.06 5.05 7.12
N GLY A 84 17.85 4.71 6.65
CA GLY A 84 16.61 4.84 7.43
C GLY A 84 16.03 6.25 7.51
N ARG A 85 16.55 7.24 6.75
CA ARG A 85 15.94 8.56 6.58
C ARG A 85 14.86 8.54 5.48
N HIS A 86 14.11 9.63 5.34
CA HIS A 86 13.11 9.78 4.27
C HIS A 86 13.73 9.53 2.89
N PHE A 87 13.17 8.55 2.17
CA PHE A 87 13.71 8.06 0.90
C PHE A 87 12.74 8.27 -0.27
N GLN A 88 11.68 9.08 -0.09
CA GLN A 88 10.69 9.38 -1.15
C GLN A 88 11.33 9.96 -2.43
N GLN A 89 12.52 10.55 -2.34
CA GLN A 89 13.33 11.01 -3.48
C GLN A 89 13.99 9.86 -4.29
N PHE A 90 13.93 8.63 -3.79
CA PHE A 90 14.56 7.43 -4.38
C PHE A 90 13.51 6.37 -4.81
N ILE A 91 12.21 6.68 -4.74
CA ILE A 91 11.10 5.77 -5.08
C ILE A 91 10.57 6.07 -6.48
#